data_AF-A0A6H9LJJ5-F1
#
_entry.id   AF-A0A6H9LJJ5-F1
#
_cell.length_a   1.000
_cell.length_b   1.000
_cell.length_c   1.000
_cell.angle_alpha   90.00
_cell.angle_beta   90.00
_cell.angle_gamma   90.00
#
_symmetry.space_group_name_H-M   'P 1'
#
loop_
_entity.id
_entity.type
_entity.pdbx_description
1 polymer ?
#
loop_
_entity_poly.entity_id
_entity_poly.type
_entity_poly.pdbx_seq_one_letter_code
_entity_poly.pdbx_strand_id
1 'polypeptide(L)'
;GCGYFVIGLCLDCTGDDEYYIHGSGQGCGGVGGGIGVCASFDGKDRYTAEPFSEIFNRGDYHSEHTINGNEAQGAGFGRRGDGSDGHSWAGGLGAIVDIHGDDFYYSGNWSLGVGYWFGTGIAVDRNGDDTYKSCYFTQGSGAHFCNGILLDENGNDKHELYETAGAALGFGWDFANSLLINKNGDDVYRAKIISMGLAQIRSFAFLIDVGGNDSYYLGEGTDGLGEASYRDYYKTPSKLTPYYFYGKSFGGFIDIGGNDFYYDFKDDKQTASSLFKNNSLWFQPSKTDSTYGGNSFGVGIDVESGVIPELEIWER
;
A
#
# COMPACT_ATOMS: atom_id res chain seq x y z
N GLY A 1 7.89 16.29 -8.44
CA GLY A 1 7.46 16.48 -9.84
C GLY A 1 6.03 16.04 -10.03
N CYS A 2 5.45 16.26 -11.22
CA CYS A 2 4.10 15.81 -11.59
C CYS A 2 3.98 15.81 -13.13
N GLY A 3 3.45 14.75 -13.72
CA GLY A 3 3.36 14.62 -15.18
C GLY A 3 2.02 14.05 -15.66
N TYR A 4 1.31 14.79 -16.51
CA TYR A 4 0.12 14.32 -17.25
C TYR A 4 0.44 14.42 -18.75
N PHE A 5 0.45 13.31 -19.49
CA PHE A 5 0.93 13.23 -20.89
C PHE A 5 2.41 13.61 -21.12
N VAL A 6 3.11 13.96 -20.05
CA VAL A 6 4.47 14.51 -20.09
C VAL A 6 5.27 13.99 -18.91
N ILE A 7 6.54 14.36 -18.86
CA ILE A 7 7.45 14.08 -17.76
C ILE A 7 7.53 15.32 -16.85
N GLY A 8 7.44 15.12 -15.53
CA GLY A 8 7.67 16.15 -14.54
C GLY A 8 8.54 15.65 -13.37
N LEU A 9 9.67 16.31 -13.15
CA LEU A 9 10.69 15.93 -12.18
C LEU A 9 10.81 17.01 -11.09
N CYS A 10 11.04 16.60 -9.84
CA CYS A 10 11.55 17.46 -8.76
C CYS A 10 12.66 16.65 -8.10
N LEU A 11 13.88 17.18 -8.10
CA LEU A 11 15.07 16.48 -7.66
C LEU A 11 15.80 17.40 -6.71
N ASP A 12 16.04 16.94 -5.49
CA ASP A 12 16.94 17.56 -4.53
C ASP A 12 18.17 16.67 -4.29
N CYS A 13 19.21 17.22 -3.66
CA CYS A 13 20.45 16.53 -3.36
C CYS A 13 20.84 16.58 -1.88
N THR A 14 20.60 17.68 -1.15
CA THR A 14 21.08 17.85 0.23
C THR A 14 20.26 18.89 0.98
N GLY A 15 19.95 18.58 2.24
CA GLY A 15 19.43 19.52 3.22
C GLY A 15 18.03 19.15 3.68
N ASP A 16 17.61 19.70 4.82
CA ASP A 16 16.27 19.41 5.34
C ASP A 16 15.23 20.26 4.59
N ASP A 17 14.46 19.63 3.72
CA ASP A 17 13.47 20.28 2.85
C ASP A 17 12.02 20.04 3.27
N GLU A 18 11.15 20.97 2.87
CA GLU A 18 9.70 20.84 3.04
C GLU A 18 8.98 20.92 1.70
N TYR A 19 8.33 19.83 1.33
CA TYR A 19 7.49 19.70 0.15
C TYR A 19 6.03 19.73 0.57
N TYR A 20 5.33 20.82 0.29
CA TYR A 20 3.91 20.95 0.61
C TYR A 20 3.06 21.16 -0.66
N ILE A 21 2.03 20.34 -0.85
CA ILE A 21 1.07 20.45 -1.96
C ILE A 21 -0.37 20.28 -1.51
N HIS A 22 -1.31 20.92 -2.23
CA HIS A 22 -2.75 20.73 -1.98
C HIS A 22 -3.40 19.62 -2.83
N GLY A 23 -2.81 19.28 -3.98
CA GLY A 23 -3.39 18.35 -4.95
C GLY A 23 -2.37 17.34 -5.45
N SER A 24 -2.41 17.06 -6.74
CA SER A 24 -1.59 16.01 -7.36
C SER A 24 -0.15 16.50 -7.54
N GLY A 25 0.83 15.73 -7.07
CA GLY A 25 2.23 16.15 -7.06
C GLY A 25 3.15 15.14 -6.40
N GLN A 26 4.32 15.57 -5.93
CA GLN A 26 5.29 14.71 -5.22
C GLN A 26 5.51 13.35 -5.91
N GLY A 27 5.75 13.39 -7.22
CA GLY A 27 5.99 12.17 -8.00
C GLY A 27 4.74 11.59 -8.65
N CYS A 28 3.67 12.36 -8.84
CA CYS A 28 2.47 11.86 -9.50
C CYS A 28 2.63 11.67 -11.01
N GLY A 29 2.39 10.45 -11.49
CA GLY A 29 2.28 10.09 -12.91
C GLY A 29 0.83 9.93 -13.33
N GLY A 30 0.27 10.96 -13.95
CA GLY A 30 -1.12 11.01 -14.36
C GLY A 30 -1.42 10.37 -15.72
N VAL A 31 -2.61 10.67 -16.23
CA VAL A 31 -3.15 10.11 -17.48
C VAL A 31 -2.21 10.21 -18.69
N GLY A 32 -2.39 9.28 -19.63
CA GLY A 32 -1.72 9.30 -20.92
C GLY A 32 -0.28 8.82 -20.87
N GLY A 33 0.06 8.00 -19.88
CA GLY A 33 1.43 7.56 -19.63
C GLY A 33 2.32 8.67 -19.09
N GLY A 34 1.74 9.62 -18.34
CA GLY A 34 2.53 10.68 -17.70
C GLY A 34 3.56 10.10 -16.74
N ILE A 35 4.68 10.79 -16.57
CA ILE A 35 5.75 10.35 -15.66
C ILE A 35 5.97 11.47 -14.64
N GLY A 36 5.77 11.14 -13.36
CA GLY A 36 6.09 12.03 -12.24
C GLY A 36 7.20 11.44 -11.40
N VAL A 37 8.24 12.22 -11.12
CA VAL A 37 9.28 11.83 -10.16
C VAL A 37 9.47 12.93 -9.13
N CYS A 38 9.53 12.56 -7.86
CA CYS A 38 10.10 13.35 -6.78
C CYS A 38 11.25 12.53 -6.22
N ALA A 39 12.45 13.10 -6.14
CA ALA A 39 13.56 12.40 -5.50
C ALA A 39 14.38 13.34 -4.65
N SER A 40 14.75 12.88 -3.46
CA SER A 40 15.76 13.49 -2.60
C SER A 40 16.91 12.49 -2.41
N PHE A 41 18.05 12.99 -1.95
CA PHE A 41 19.23 12.15 -1.74
C PHE A 41 19.72 12.17 -0.29
N ASP A 42 19.61 13.30 0.41
CA ASP A 42 20.12 13.46 1.77
C ASP A 42 19.39 14.62 2.45
N GLY A 43 18.93 14.42 3.68
CA GLY A 43 18.24 15.46 4.43
C GLY A 43 17.19 14.88 5.34
N LYS A 44 16.70 15.66 6.31
CA LYS A 44 15.50 15.30 7.09
C LYS A 44 14.28 15.95 6.46
N ASP A 45 13.69 15.29 5.48
CA ASP A 45 12.68 15.85 4.59
C ASP A 45 11.25 15.67 5.11
N ARG A 46 10.39 16.61 4.72
CA ARG A 46 8.96 16.60 5.05
C ARG A 46 8.13 16.65 3.77
N TYR A 47 7.43 15.56 3.49
CA TYR A 47 6.52 15.45 2.36
C TYR A 47 5.07 15.55 2.83
N THR A 48 4.45 16.71 2.64
CA THR A 48 3.04 16.92 2.98
C THR A 48 2.18 17.09 1.74
N ALA A 49 1.21 16.19 1.55
CA ALA A 49 0.09 16.39 0.65
C ALA A 49 -1.16 16.64 1.49
N GLU A 50 -1.69 17.87 1.46
CA GLU A 50 -2.73 18.35 2.38
C GLU A 50 -3.91 17.38 2.47
N PRO A 51 -4.05 16.67 3.61
CA PRO A 51 -5.02 15.61 3.72
C PRO A 51 -6.45 16.08 3.93
N PHE A 52 -6.70 17.26 4.48
CA PHE A 52 -8.04 17.62 4.96
C PHE A 52 -8.84 18.40 3.90
N SER A 53 -10.07 17.94 3.65
CA SER A 53 -10.94 18.55 2.65
C SER A 53 -11.48 19.93 3.06
N GLU A 54 -11.47 20.22 4.36
CA GLU A 54 -11.77 21.55 4.88
C GLU A 54 -10.72 22.59 4.51
N ILE A 55 -9.47 22.17 4.28
CA ILE A 55 -8.37 23.03 3.83
C ILE A 55 -8.36 23.15 2.30
N PHE A 56 -8.50 22.01 1.60
CA PHE A 56 -8.56 21.98 0.15
C PHE A 56 -9.63 21.00 -0.33
N ASN A 57 -10.69 21.49 -0.99
CA ASN A 57 -11.90 20.71 -1.27
C ASN A 57 -11.72 19.62 -2.35
N ARG A 58 -11.04 18.52 -2.02
CA ARG A 58 -10.88 17.29 -2.83
C ARG A 58 -11.28 16.03 -2.05
N GLY A 59 -12.27 16.17 -1.16
CA GLY A 59 -12.73 15.11 -0.29
C GLY A 59 -13.14 13.84 -1.04
N ASP A 60 -12.56 12.72 -0.66
CA ASP A 60 -12.78 11.40 -1.25
C ASP A 60 -13.84 10.61 -0.45
N TYR A 61 -14.68 9.87 -1.18
CA TYR A 61 -15.84 9.20 -0.59
C TYR A 61 -15.49 8.01 0.32
N HIS A 62 -14.30 7.42 0.19
CA HIS A 62 -13.86 6.31 1.07
C HIS A 62 -13.61 6.78 2.50
N SER A 63 -13.42 8.09 2.68
CA SER A 63 -13.18 8.75 3.95
C SER A 63 -14.23 9.82 4.20
N GLU A 64 -15.49 9.51 3.88
CA GLU A 64 -16.65 10.36 4.19
C GLU A 64 -16.51 11.81 3.68
N HIS A 65 -15.71 12.03 2.63
CA HIS A 65 -15.33 13.32 2.09
C HIS A 65 -14.62 14.28 3.06
N THR A 66 -14.09 13.79 4.19
CA THR A 66 -13.28 14.58 5.14
C THR A 66 -11.81 14.58 4.78
N ILE A 67 -11.32 13.50 4.16
CA ILE A 67 -9.93 13.37 3.69
C ILE A 67 -9.85 13.47 2.16
N ASN A 68 -8.83 14.16 1.67
CA ASN A 68 -8.57 14.44 0.27
C ASN A 68 -8.01 13.22 -0.45
N GLY A 69 -8.42 13.05 -1.72
CA GLY A 69 -7.66 12.28 -2.68
C GLY A 69 -6.51 13.14 -3.23
N ASN A 70 -5.28 12.87 -2.77
CA ASN A 70 -4.13 13.70 -3.11
C ASN A 70 -3.53 13.34 -4.47
N GLU A 71 -3.48 12.06 -4.86
CA GLU A 71 -2.73 11.59 -6.04
C GLU A 71 -1.27 12.05 -5.94
N ALA A 72 -0.60 11.69 -4.84
CA ALA A 72 0.71 12.22 -4.48
C ALA A 72 1.68 11.13 -4.02
N GLN A 73 2.93 11.52 -3.73
CA GLN A 73 3.95 10.65 -3.12
C GLN A 73 4.11 9.36 -3.94
N GLY A 74 4.47 9.53 -5.21
CA GLY A 74 4.69 8.43 -6.14
C GLY A 74 3.43 7.78 -6.71
N ALA A 75 2.26 8.41 -6.64
CA ALA A 75 1.03 7.86 -7.21
C ALA A 75 1.07 7.74 -8.75
N GLY A 76 0.71 6.58 -9.30
CA GLY A 76 0.42 6.37 -10.72
C GLY A 76 -1.08 6.36 -10.96
N PHE A 77 -1.63 7.35 -11.67
CA PHE A 77 -3.06 7.63 -11.64
C PHE A 77 -3.71 7.79 -13.01
N GLY A 78 -4.61 6.87 -13.36
CA GLY A 78 -5.43 6.91 -14.56
C GLY A 78 -6.78 7.59 -14.36
N ARG A 79 -7.46 7.87 -15.46
CA ARG A 79 -8.85 8.34 -15.46
C ARG A 79 -9.78 7.18 -15.72
N ARG A 80 -10.56 6.84 -14.70
CA ARG A 80 -11.63 5.86 -14.79
C ARG A 80 -12.91 6.49 -15.36
N GLY A 81 -13.05 6.43 -16.69
CA GLY A 81 -14.19 7.01 -17.41
C GLY A 81 -15.37 6.06 -17.62
N ASP A 82 -15.20 4.75 -17.41
CA ASP A 82 -16.22 3.72 -17.69
C ASP A 82 -17.52 3.90 -16.89
N GLY A 83 -17.42 4.40 -15.65
CA GLY A 83 -18.58 4.73 -14.81
C GLY A 83 -19.17 6.12 -15.03
N SER A 84 -18.59 6.95 -15.89
CA SER A 84 -19.00 8.34 -16.13
C SER A 84 -19.35 8.60 -17.60
N ASP A 85 -18.37 8.98 -18.42
CA ASP A 85 -18.57 9.39 -19.81
C ASP A 85 -18.05 8.39 -20.86
N GLY A 86 -17.50 7.26 -20.42
CA GLY A 86 -16.92 6.23 -21.28
C GLY A 86 -15.51 6.52 -21.79
N HIS A 87 -14.88 7.64 -21.39
CA HIS A 87 -13.58 8.07 -21.91
C HIS A 87 -12.42 7.79 -20.94
N SER A 88 -12.05 6.53 -20.77
CA SER A 88 -10.94 6.15 -19.89
C SER A 88 -9.57 6.46 -20.48
N TRP A 89 -8.63 6.87 -19.61
CA TRP A 89 -7.21 6.98 -19.94
C TRP A 89 -6.39 6.20 -18.92
N ALA A 90 -5.49 5.36 -19.40
CA ALA A 90 -4.54 4.65 -18.55
C ALA A 90 -3.69 5.63 -17.76
N GLY A 91 -3.37 5.25 -16.52
CA GLY A 91 -2.47 5.98 -15.65
C GLY A 91 -1.02 5.97 -16.14
N GLY A 92 -0.23 6.80 -15.47
CA GLY A 92 1.17 6.96 -15.71
C GLY A 92 2.03 6.17 -14.72
N LEU A 93 3.32 6.52 -14.72
CA LEU A 93 4.30 6.10 -13.74
C LEU A 93 4.53 7.23 -12.73
N GLY A 94 4.16 7.00 -11.48
CA GLY A 94 4.55 7.86 -10.38
C GLY A 94 5.69 7.26 -9.56
N ALA A 95 6.63 8.10 -9.13
CA ALA A 95 7.72 7.70 -8.24
C ALA A 95 8.04 8.80 -7.24
N ILE A 96 8.09 8.44 -5.95
CA ILE A 96 8.82 9.17 -4.92
C ILE A 96 10.01 8.31 -4.47
N VAL A 97 11.19 8.91 -4.36
CA VAL A 97 12.42 8.21 -4.02
C VAL A 97 13.21 9.05 -3.02
N ASP A 98 13.35 8.58 -1.80
CA ASP A 98 14.30 9.12 -0.84
C ASP A 98 15.40 8.08 -0.56
N ILE A 99 16.57 8.55 -0.13
CA ILE A 99 17.78 7.72 -0.01
C ILE A 99 18.38 7.78 1.39
N HIS A 100 18.39 8.96 2.03
CA HIS A 100 18.98 9.18 3.34
C HIS A 100 18.21 10.27 4.06
N GLY A 101 17.76 9.98 5.27
CA GLY A 101 17.02 10.97 6.05
C GLY A 101 16.29 10.32 7.20
N ASP A 102 15.76 11.12 8.12
CA ASP A 102 14.71 10.63 9.02
C ASP A 102 13.42 11.35 8.60
N ASP A 103 12.73 10.84 7.61
CA ASP A 103 11.76 11.55 6.81
C ASP A 103 10.33 11.43 7.34
N PHE A 104 9.51 12.41 6.98
CA PHE A 104 8.12 12.47 7.38
C PHE A 104 7.21 12.60 6.17
N TYR A 105 6.49 11.52 5.88
CA TYR A 105 5.48 11.46 4.83
C TYR A 105 4.09 11.61 5.43
N TYR A 106 3.39 12.67 5.03
CA TYR A 106 2.03 12.96 5.48
C TYR A 106 1.10 13.21 4.32
N SER A 107 0.07 12.39 4.18
CA SER A 107 -0.88 12.49 3.08
C SER A 107 -2.25 11.95 3.45
N GLY A 108 -3.25 12.21 2.60
CA GLY A 108 -4.59 11.68 2.73
C GLY A 108 -4.75 10.35 2.00
N ASN A 109 -5.75 10.30 1.12
CA ASN A 109 -6.03 9.13 0.29
C ASN A 109 -5.23 9.18 -1.02
N TRP A 110 -5.02 8.02 -1.62
CA TRP A 110 -4.36 7.87 -2.93
C TRP A 110 -2.94 8.44 -2.93
N SER A 111 -2.07 7.86 -2.09
CA SER A 111 -0.69 8.30 -1.89
C SER A 111 0.30 7.16 -1.66
N LEU A 112 1.59 7.46 -1.52
CA LEU A 112 2.65 6.53 -1.11
C LEU A 112 2.71 5.27 -1.99
N GLY A 113 3.11 5.49 -3.24
CA GLY A 113 3.31 4.42 -4.21
C GLY A 113 2.02 3.76 -4.68
N VAL A 114 0.87 4.44 -4.58
CA VAL A 114 -0.42 3.87 -5.00
C VAL A 114 -0.55 3.76 -6.52
N GLY A 115 -1.14 2.65 -6.98
CA GLY A 115 -1.59 2.48 -8.36
C GLY A 115 -3.11 2.71 -8.52
N TYR A 116 -3.52 3.45 -9.54
CA TYR A 116 -4.93 3.57 -9.89
C TYR A 116 -5.14 3.52 -11.40
N TRP A 117 -6.07 2.66 -11.85
CA TRP A 117 -6.56 2.57 -13.22
C TRP A 117 -5.44 2.45 -14.27
N PHE A 118 -4.81 1.28 -14.32
CA PHE A 118 -3.63 0.98 -15.16
C PHE A 118 -2.38 1.84 -14.87
N GLY A 119 -2.39 2.63 -13.80
CA GLY A 119 -1.20 3.34 -13.32
C GLY A 119 -0.23 2.43 -12.57
N THR A 120 1.03 2.88 -12.49
CA THR A 120 2.05 2.28 -11.62
C THR A 120 2.54 3.33 -10.66
N GLY A 121 2.32 3.13 -9.37
CA GLY A 121 2.88 3.96 -8.32
C GLY A 121 4.04 3.28 -7.61
N ILE A 122 5.04 4.07 -7.25
CA ILE A 122 6.26 3.62 -6.59
C ILE A 122 6.63 4.62 -5.49
N ALA A 123 6.79 4.14 -4.27
CA ALA A 123 7.49 4.84 -3.20
C ALA A 123 8.72 4.02 -2.83
N VAL A 124 9.88 4.68 -2.73
CA VAL A 124 11.13 4.11 -2.27
C VAL A 124 11.66 5.01 -1.19
N ASP A 125 11.90 4.45 -0.03
CA ASP A 125 12.83 4.98 0.96
C ASP A 125 13.93 3.93 1.18
N ARG A 126 15.13 4.36 1.54
CA ARG A 126 16.27 3.43 1.65
C ARG A 126 16.90 3.39 3.02
N ASN A 127 16.81 4.46 3.80
CA ASN A 127 17.50 4.53 5.07
C ASN A 127 17.00 5.72 5.89
N GLY A 128 16.49 5.43 7.08
CA GLY A 128 16.04 6.44 8.02
C GLY A 128 15.40 5.84 9.25
N ASP A 129 14.99 6.65 10.21
CA ASP A 129 13.85 6.27 11.05
C ASP A 129 12.64 7.09 10.58
N ASP A 130 11.83 6.51 9.69
CA ASP A 130 10.83 7.21 8.90
C ASP A 130 9.42 7.11 9.48
N THR A 131 8.56 8.02 9.04
CA THR A 131 7.14 7.98 9.42
C THR A 131 6.24 8.20 8.21
N TYR A 132 5.44 7.18 7.93
CA TYR A 132 4.43 7.13 6.88
C TYR A 132 3.04 7.28 7.47
N LYS A 133 2.50 8.49 7.41
CA LYS A 133 1.19 8.83 7.95
C LYS A 133 0.18 9.13 6.85
N SER A 134 -0.79 8.24 6.66
CA SER A 134 -1.77 8.34 5.59
C SER A 134 -3.15 7.77 5.95
N CYS A 135 -4.15 7.83 5.06
CA CYS A 135 -5.53 7.47 5.41
C CYS A 135 -6.06 6.23 4.70
N TYR A 136 -6.18 6.27 3.36
CA TYR A 136 -6.87 5.21 2.61
C TYR A 136 -6.34 5.05 1.18
N PHE A 137 -6.25 3.83 0.65
CA PHE A 137 -5.59 3.57 -0.64
C PHE A 137 -4.21 4.21 -0.71
N THR A 138 -3.33 3.74 0.17
CA THR A 138 -1.98 4.28 0.37
C THR A 138 -0.97 3.17 0.62
N GLN A 139 0.32 3.50 0.73
CA GLN A 139 1.42 2.60 1.12
C GLN A 139 1.46 1.29 0.34
N GLY A 140 1.84 1.39 -0.94
CA GLY A 140 2.01 0.24 -1.85
C GLY A 140 0.70 -0.45 -2.25
N SER A 141 -0.44 0.23 -2.13
CA SER A 141 -1.75 -0.32 -2.50
C SER A 141 -2.17 0.00 -3.94
N GLY A 142 -3.23 -0.65 -4.42
CA GLY A 142 -3.74 -0.34 -5.76
C GLY A 142 -5.21 -0.68 -5.97
N ALA A 143 -5.85 0.07 -6.87
CA ALA A 143 -7.16 -0.23 -7.41
C ALA A 143 -7.20 -0.22 -8.95
N HIS A 144 -7.84 -1.23 -9.53
CA HIS A 144 -8.21 -1.34 -10.95
C HIS A 144 -7.01 -1.53 -11.91
N PHE A 145 -6.53 -2.77 -12.02
CA PHE A 145 -5.55 -3.22 -13.02
C PHE A 145 -4.21 -2.46 -12.98
N CYS A 146 -3.78 -2.06 -11.79
CA CYS A 146 -2.65 -1.19 -11.56
C CYS A 146 -1.54 -1.92 -10.79
N ASN A 147 -0.41 -1.24 -10.61
CA ASN A 147 0.66 -1.66 -9.72
C ASN A 147 0.85 -0.60 -8.63
N GLY A 148 0.82 -1.01 -7.37
CA GLY A 148 1.19 -0.19 -6.22
C GLY A 148 2.40 -0.79 -5.52
N ILE A 149 3.42 0.02 -5.27
CA ILE A 149 4.70 -0.47 -4.75
C ILE A 149 5.22 0.51 -3.70
N LEU A 150 5.54 0.00 -2.51
CA LEU A 150 6.34 0.69 -1.51
C LEU A 150 7.53 -0.21 -1.16
N LEU A 151 8.74 0.35 -1.24
CA LEU A 151 9.97 -0.29 -0.82
C LEU A 151 10.60 0.58 0.27
N ASP A 152 10.88 -0.03 1.40
CA ASP A 152 11.66 0.53 2.49
C ASP A 152 12.78 -0.47 2.82
N GLU A 153 14.01 0.00 3.01
CA GLU A 153 15.20 -0.86 3.07
C GLU A 153 15.92 -0.86 4.43
N ASN A 154 15.68 0.11 5.32
CA ASN A 154 16.33 0.17 6.62
C ASN A 154 15.72 1.25 7.51
N GLY A 155 15.35 0.91 8.75
CA GLY A 155 14.89 1.91 9.71
C GLY A 155 14.04 1.37 10.83
N ASN A 156 13.79 2.16 11.88
CA ASN A 156 12.70 1.84 12.81
C ASN A 156 11.48 2.68 12.43
N ASP A 157 10.69 2.16 11.50
CA ASP A 157 9.71 2.91 10.76
C ASP A 157 8.31 2.83 11.35
N LYS A 158 7.52 3.87 11.08
CA LYS A 158 6.14 3.98 11.55
C LYS A 158 5.19 4.11 10.39
N HIS A 159 4.46 3.03 10.15
CA HIS A 159 3.38 2.95 9.18
C HIS A 159 2.02 3.18 9.87
N GLU A 160 1.62 4.46 9.96
CA GLU A 160 0.43 4.89 10.70
C GLU A 160 -0.71 5.31 9.78
N LEU A 161 -1.84 4.59 9.88
CA LEU A 161 -3.06 5.02 9.22
C LEU A 161 -4.00 5.78 10.18
N TYR A 162 -4.63 6.85 9.70
CA TYR A 162 -5.58 7.67 10.49
C TYR A 162 -6.98 7.76 9.84
N GLU A 163 -7.97 8.28 10.60
CA GLU A 163 -9.40 8.31 10.23
C GLU A 163 -9.99 6.93 9.86
N THR A 164 -10.30 6.71 8.56
CA THR A 164 -10.81 5.44 8.05
C THR A 164 -9.76 4.35 8.18
N ALA A 165 -8.49 4.70 7.93
CA ALA A 165 -7.31 3.90 8.21
C ALA A 165 -7.33 2.48 7.59
N GLY A 166 -7.38 2.38 6.27
CA GLY A 166 -7.44 1.07 5.60
C GLY A 166 -7.11 1.07 4.12
N ALA A 167 -7.31 -0.06 3.46
CA ALA A 167 -6.94 -0.28 2.05
C ALA A 167 -5.47 0.12 1.80
N ALA A 168 -4.54 -0.33 2.64
CA ALA A 168 -3.14 0.09 2.61
C ALA A 168 -2.18 -1.07 2.89
N LEU A 169 -0.89 -0.76 3.05
CA LEU A 169 0.16 -1.70 3.45
C LEU A 169 0.19 -2.93 2.53
N GLY A 170 0.34 -2.67 1.23
CA GLY A 170 0.29 -3.72 0.21
C GLY A 170 -1.12 -4.29 -0.02
N PHE A 171 -2.15 -3.44 -0.11
CA PHE A 171 -3.54 -3.84 -0.39
C PHE A 171 -3.90 -3.78 -1.88
N GLY A 172 -4.50 -4.85 -2.42
CA GLY A 172 -4.93 -4.91 -3.82
C GLY A 172 -6.45 -4.99 -4.02
N TRP A 173 -7.00 -4.14 -4.90
CA TRP A 173 -8.40 -4.15 -5.34
C TRP A 173 -8.54 -4.18 -6.87
N ASP A 174 -9.43 -5.03 -7.40
CA ASP A 174 -9.72 -5.19 -8.82
C ASP A 174 -8.47 -5.49 -9.68
N PHE A 175 -7.95 -6.72 -9.59
CA PHE A 175 -6.81 -7.21 -10.36
C PHE A 175 -5.56 -6.30 -10.24
N ALA A 176 -5.37 -5.69 -9.08
CA ALA A 176 -4.16 -4.93 -8.79
C ALA A 176 -3.01 -5.88 -8.41
N ASN A 177 -1.78 -5.42 -8.66
CA ASN A 177 -0.59 -5.95 -8.03
C ASN A 177 -0.13 -4.94 -6.98
N SER A 178 0.01 -5.37 -5.74
CA SER A 178 0.33 -4.50 -4.61
C SER A 178 1.43 -5.13 -3.79
N LEU A 179 2.48 -4.34 -3.53
CA LEU A 179 3.70 -4.81 -2.90
C LEU A 179 4.18 -3.77 -1.90
N LEU A 180 4.26 -4.15 -0.64
CA LEU A 180 5.06 -3.48 0.36
C LEU A 180 6.20 -4.40 0.75
N ILE A 181 7.43 -3.92 0.65
CA ILE A 181 8.62 -4.59 1.16
C ILE A 181 9.26 -3.64 2.16
N ASN A 182 9.41 -4.06 3.41
CA ASN A 182 10.27 -3.42 4.40
C ASN A 182 11.44 -4.35 4.75
N LYS A 183 12.58 -3.77 5.13
CA LYS A 183 13.76 -4.53 5.54
C LYS A 183 14.45 -3.82 6.70
N ASN A 184 14.86 -4.60 7.68
CA ASN A 184 15.65 -4.22 8.84
C ASN A 184 14.99 -3.17 9.75
N GLY A 185 15.02 -3.47 11.05
CA GLY A 185 14.76 -2.51 12.13
C GLY A 185 13.46 -2.86 12.85
N ASP A 186 13.17 -2.18 13.96
CA ASP A 186 12.02 -2.52 14.80
C ASP A 186 10.79 -1.66 14.38
N ASP A 187 9.95 -2.20 13.51
CA ASP A 187 8.90 -1.47 12.81
C ASP A 187 7.52 -1.53 13.47
N VAL A 188 6.69 -0.52 13.16
CA VAL A 188 5.32 -0.44 13.66
C VAL A 188 4.33 -0.22 12.52
N TYR A 189 3.40 -1.17 12.37
CA TYR A 189 2.32 -1.10 11.38
C TYR A 189 0.96 -0.98 12.05
N ARG A 190 0.17 0.02 11.68
CA ARG A 190 -1.16 0.23 12.25
C ARG A 190 -2.22 0.52 11.19
N ALA A 191 -3.20 -0.40 11.10
CA ALA A 191 -4.36 -0.25 10.21
C ALA A 191 -5.67 -0.62 10.93
N LYS A 192 -6.73 0.16 10.68
CA LYS A 192 -8.04 -0.06 11.30
C LYS A 192 -8.89 -1.07 10.54
N ILE A 193 -8.82 -1.11 9.21
CA ILE A 193 -9.59 -2.03 8.36
C ILE A 193 -8.78 -2.46 7.14
N ILE A 194 -9.09 -3.64 6.59
CA ILE A 194 -8.67 -4.15 5.27
C ILE A 194 -7.26 -3.73 4.83
N SER A 195 -6.21 -4.40 5.31
CA SER A 195 -4.81 -3.96 5.09
C SER A 195 -3.80 -5.12 5.15
N MET A 196 -2.51 -4.81 5.06
CA MET A 196 -1.39 -5.73 5.34
C MET A 196 -1.37 -6.98 4.45
N GLY A 197 -0.96 -6.82 3.20
CA GLY A 197 -0.85 -7.93 2.26
C GLY A 197 -2.20 -8.54 1.86
N LEU A 198 -3.28 -7.76 1.93
CA LEU A 198 -4.64 -8.20 1.67
C LEU A 198 -5.01 -8.06 0.19
N ALA A 199 -5.47 -9.16 -0.41
CA ALA A 199 -5.96 -9.18 -1.78
C ALA A 199 -7.49 -9.28 -1.84
N GLN A 200 -8.10 -8.30 -2.50
CA GLN A 200 -9.51 -8.33 -2.86
C GLN A 200 -9.68 -8.25 -4.38
N ILE A 201 -10.73 -8.91 -4.86
CA ILE A 201 -11.14 -8.90 -6.27
C ILE A 201 -10.01 -9.31 -7.22
N ARG A 202 -9.52 -10.55 -7.04
CA ARG A 202 -8.54 -11.20 -7.92
C ARG A 202 -7.23 -10.43 -8.07
N SER A 203 -6.82 -9.77 -6.99
CA SER A 203 -5.55 -9.04 -6.89
C SER A 203 -4.45 -9.94 -6.35
N PHE A 204 -3.21 -9.50 -6.54
CA PHE A 204 -2.01 -10.04 -5.91
C PHE A 204 -1.48 -8.98 -4.96
N ALA A 205 -1.35 -9.32 -3.68
CA ALA A 205 -1.07 -8.37 -2.61
C ALA A 205 -0.04 -8.98 -1.66
N PHE A 206 1.01 -8.22 -1.37
CA PHE A 206 2.09 -8.66 -0.49
C PHE A 206 2.45 -7.54 0.49
N LEU A 207 2.59 -7.91 1.76
CA LEU A 207 3.44 -7.23 2.73
C LEU A 207 4.55 -8.21 3.08
N ILE A 208 5.79 -7.79 2.87
CA ILE A 208 6.99 -8.55 3.19
C ILE A 208 7.83 -7.70 4.12
N ASP A 209 8.06 -8.19 5.33
CA ASP A 209 8.97 -7.61 6.30
C ASP A 209 10.15 -8.56 6.51
N VAL A 210 11.36 -8.01 6.58
CA VAL A 210 12.60 -8.77 6.72
C VAL A 210 13.45 -8.16 7.83
N GLY A 211 13.28 -8.71 9.02
CA GLY A 211 14.16 -8.61 10.16
C GLY A 211 13.84 -7.41 11.02
N GLY A 212 13.62 -7.65 12.30
CA GLY A 212 13.17 -6.60 13.20
C GLY A 212 12.67 -7.18 14.51
N ASN A 213 12.00 -6.40 15.33
CA ASN A 213 11.07 -6.91 16.33
C ASN A 213 9.78 -6.11 16.16
N ASP A 214 8.95 -6.60 15.26
CA ASP A 214 7.96 -5.76 14.60
C ASP A 214 6.62 -5.84 15.33
N SER A 215 5.84 -4.77 15.20
CA SER A 215 4.55 -4.66 15.87
C SER A 215 3.43 -4.36 14.88
N TYR A 216 2.54 -5.33 14.72
CA TYR A 216 1.39 -5.27 13.82
C TYR A 216 0.10 -5.06 14.58
N TYR A 217 -0.56 -3.94 14.29
CA TYR A 217 -1.85 -3.57 14.87
C TYR A 217 -2.93 -3.57 13.79
N LEU A 218 -3.88 -4.49 13.89
CA LEU A 218 -5.03 -4.58 12.99
C LEU A 218 -6.34 -4.40 13.78
N GLY A 219 -7.33 -3.74 13.17
CA GLY A 219 -8.64 -3.56 13.79
C GLY A 219 -9.31 -4.91 14.08
N GLU A 220 -9.90 -5.04 15.27
CA GLU A 220 -10.55 -6.27 15.74
C GLU A 220 -11.61 -6.76 14.74
N GLY A 221 -11.44 -8.00 14.26
CA GLY A 221 -12.39 -8.66 13.36
C GLY A 221 -12.38 -8.14 11.93
N THR A 222 -11.27 -7.53 11.50
CA THR A 222 -11.10 -7.02 10.14
C THR A 222 -10.14 -7.87 9.32
N ASP A 223 -10.35 -7.89 8.01
CA ASP A 223 -9.54 -8.67 7.08
C ASP A 223 -8.13 -8.05 6.96
N GLY A 224 -7.10 -8.89 6.90
CA GLY A 224 -5.73 -8.43 6.71
C GLY A 224 -4.70 -9.51 6.96
N LEU A 225 -3.42 -9.14 7.03
CA LEU A 225 -2.30 -10.04 7.34
C LEU A 225 -2.30 -11.28 6.41
N GLY A 226 -2.26 -11.01 5.10
CA GLY A 226 -2.13 -12.03 4.07
C GLY A 226 -3.43 -12.69 3.65
N GLU A 227 -4.59 -12.05 3.87
CA GLU A 227 -5.87 -12.58 3.41
C GLU A 227 -6.08 -12.45 1.89
N ALA A 228 -6.77 -13.42 1.29
CA ALA A 228 -7.37 -13.31 -0.04
C ALA A 228 -8.90 -13.45 0.03
N SER A 229 -9.62 -12.32 0.01
CA SER A 229 -11.06 -12.32 0.25
C SER A 229 -11.86 -12.95 -0.88
N TYR A 230 -12.72 -13.90 -0.50
CA TYR A 230 -13.63 -14.58 -1.42
C TYR A 230 -14.88 -13.72 -1.71
N ARG A 231 -15.44 -13.84 -2.92
CA ARG A 231 -16.73 -13.22 -3.28
C ARG A 231 -17.64 -14.22 -3.99
N ASP A 232 -18.93 -14.18 -3.70
CA ASP A 232 -19.90 -15.15 -4.20
C ASP A 232 -20.01 -15.20 -5.72
N TYR A 233 -19.79 -14.08 -6.41
CA TYR A 233 -19.81 -14.04 -7.87
C TYR A 233 -18.61 -14.74 -8.53
N TYR A 234 -17.64 -15.25 -7.75
CA TYR A 234 -16.61 -16.15 -8.25
C TYR A 234 -17.12 -17.58 -8.49
N LYS A 235 -18.28 -17.96 -7.94
CA LYS A 235 -18.83 -19.32 -8.02
C LYS A 235 -19.22 -19.73 -9.44
N THR A 236 -19.70 -18.77 -10.22
CA THR A 236 -20.25 -19.03 -11.55
C THR A 236 -19.73 -17.99 -12.54
N PRO A 237 -19.29 -18.41 -13.74
CA PRO A 237 -18.80 -17.47 -14.72
C PRO A 237 -19.94 -16.56 -15.20
N SER A 238 -19.76 -15.26 -15.03
CA SER A 238 -20.60 -14.24 -15.65
C SER A 238 -20.53 -14.34 -17.18
N LYS A 239 -21.65 -14.15 -17.87
CA LYS A 239 -21.69 -14.12 -19.34
C LYS A 239 -20.93 -12.93 -19.94
N LEU A 240 -20.81 -11.84 -19.19
CA LEU A 240 -20.20 -10.58 -19.65
C LEU A 240 -18.79 -10.38 -19.09
N THR A 241 -18.55 -10.87 -17.88
CA THR A 241 -17.30 -10.67 -17.13
C THR A 241 -16.78 -12.00 -16.57
N PRO A 242 -16.50 -13.00 -17.42
CA PRO A 242 -16.12 -14.35 -16.96
C PRO A 242 -14.76 -14.38 -16.27
N TYR A 243 -13.91 -13.37 -16.46
CA TYR A 243 -12.56 -13.32 -15.92
C TYR A 243 -12.52 -13.35 -14.38
N TYR A 244 -13.56 -12.89 -13.67
CA TYR A 244 -13.64 -13.05 -12.22
C TYR A 244 -13.71 -14.52 -11.77
N PHE A 245 -14.28 -15.40 -12.58
CA PHE A 245 -14.35 -16.84 -12.27
C PHE A 245 -12.97 -17.51 -12.47
N TYR A 246 -12.27 -17.16 -13.56
CA TYR A 246 -10.99 -17.76 -13.93
C TYR A 246 -9.77 -17.13 -13.23
N GLY A 247 -9.90 -15.89 -12.78
CA GLY A 247 -8.84 -15.17 -12.08
C GLY A 247 -8.48 -15.83 -10.75
N LYS A 248 -7.25 -15.59 -10.32
CA LYS A 248 -6.77 -15.98 -8.99
C LYS A 248 -6.57 -14.72 -8.16
N SER A 249 -6.69 -14.86 -6.86
CA SER A 249 -6.31 -13.84 -5.88
C SER A 249 -5.25 -14.43 -4.98
N PHE A 250 -4.24 -13.64 -4.64
CA PHE A 250 -3.22 -14.04 -3.68
C PHE A 250 -2.98 -12.92 -2.68
N GLY A 251 -3.21 -13.19 -1.40
CA GLY A 251 -2.80 -12.34 -0.29
C GLY A 251 -1.62 -12.96 0.41
N GLY A 252 -0.56 -12.18 0.62
CA GLY A 252 0.69 -12.61 1.20
C GLY A 252 1.10 -11.69 2.33
N PHE A 253 1.27 -12.25 3.51
CA PHE A 253 2.00 -11.61 4.60
C PHE A 253 3.20 -12.48 4.92
N ILE A 254 4.40 -11.91 4.89
CA ILE A 254 5.64 -12.62 5.15
C ILE A 254 6.46 -11.76 6.09
N ASP A 255 6.70 -12.26 7.29
CA ASP A 255 7.64 -11.69 8.25
C ASP A 255 8.80 -12.70 8.42
N ILE A 256 10.04 -12.21 8.35
CA ILE A 256 11.25 -13.01 8.51
C ILE A 256 12.17 -12.37 9.54
N GLY A 257 12.38 -13.04 10.66
CA GLY A 257 13.29 -12.62 11.71
C GLY A 257 12.54 -12.34 13.00
N GLY A 258 13.25 -11.78 13.98
CA GLY A 258 12.59 -11.09 15.08
C GLY A 258 11.84 -11.89 16.13
N ASN A 259 11.29 -11.10 17.06
CA ASN A 259 10.27 -11.54 17.99
C ASN A 259 9.09 -10.56 17.96
N ASP A 260 8.12 -10.90 17.12
CA ASP A 260 7.14 -9.94 16.65
C ASP A 260 5.84 -10.00 17.45
N PHE A 261 5.10 -8.91 17.43
CA PHE A 261 3.92 -8.71 18.23
C PHE A 261 2.71 -8.39 17.35
N TYR A 262 1.68 -9.22 17.49
CA TYR A 262 0.44 -9.07 16.74
C TYR A 262 -0.68 -8.67 17.69
N TYR A 263 -1.36 -7.58 17.38
CA TYR A 263 -2.42 -7.02 18.20
C TYR A 263 -3.70 -6.80 17.40
N ASP A 264 -4.80 -7.27 17.96
CA ASP A 264 -6.13 -6.81 17.59
C ASP A 264 -6.45 -5.56 18.42
N PHE A 265 -7.00 -4.51 17.81
CA PHE A 265 -7.40 -3.31 18.54
C PHE A 265 -8.78 -2.80 18.20
N LYS A 266 -9.40 -2.14 19.17
CA LYS A 266 -10.66 -1.42 19.02
C LYS A 266 -10.60 -0.18 19.90
N ASP A 267 -10.74 0.98 19.27
CA ASP A 267 -10.52 2.28 19.91
C ASP A 267 -9.12 2.29 20.59
N ASP A 268 -9.05 2.63 21.89
CA ASP A 268 -7.79 2.67 22.65
C ASP A 268 -7.38 1.31 23.22
N LYS A 269 -8.22 0.27 23.10
CA LYS A 269 -7.95 -1.04 23.69
C LYS A 269 -7.22 -1.93 22.69
N GLN A 270 -6.10 -2.50 23.13
CA GLN A 270 -5.28 -3.43 22.36
C GLN A 270 -5.18 -4.77 23.09
N THR A 271 -5.28 -5.87 22.34
CA THR A 271 -5.17 -7.24 22.86
C THR A 271 -4.31 -8.06 21.91
N ALA A 272 -3.44 -8.92 22.45
CA ALA A 272 -2.65 -9.82 21.63
C ALA A 272 -3.58 -10.68 20.76
N SER A 273 -3.24 -10.80 19.48
CA SER A 273 -4.09 -11.50 18.52
C SER A 273 -4.18 -12.98 18.86
N SER A 274 -5.38 -13.52 18.70
CA SER A 274 -5.60 -14.97 18.84
C SER A 274 -5.28 -15.75 17.56
N LEU A 275 -5.27 -15.06 16.41
CA LEU A 275 -5.10 -15.62 15.07
C LEU A 275 -3.65 -15.54 14.58
N PHE A 276 -3.02 -14.37 14.77
CA PHE A 276 -1.69 -14.07 14.26
C PHE A 276 -0.68 -14.08 15.39
N LYS A 277 0.46 -14.73 15.18
CA LYS A 277 1.47 -14.94 16.22
C LYS A 277 2.86 -15.04 15.62
N ASN A 278 3.84 -14.58 16.38
CA ASN A 278 5.25 -14.84 16.13
C ASN A 278 5.50 -16.33 15.87
N ASN A 279 6.35 -16.62 14.89
CA ASN A 279 6.79 -17.95 14.50
C ASN A 279 5.64 -18.89 14.14
N SER A 280 4.68 -18.40 13.35
CA SER A 280 3.51 -19.17 12.97
C SER A 280 3.09 -19.00 11.51
N LEU A 281 2.28 -19.94 11.04
CA LEU A 281 1.74 -19.97 9.69
C LEU A 281 0.22 -20.02 9.78
N TRP A 282 -0.46 -19.13 9.07
CA TRP A 282 -1.91 -19.08 8.98
C TRP A 282 -2.39 -18.96 7.52
N PHE A 283 -3.67 -19.28 7.32
CA PHE A 283 -4.32 -19.29 6.01
C PHE A 283 -5.63 -18.52 6.09
N GLN A 284 -5.86 -17.62 5.14
CA GLN A 284 -7.06 -16.78 5.06
C GLN A 284 -7.55 -16.69 3.60
N PRO A 285 -8.49 -17.54 3.15
CA PRO A 285 -9.39 -18.35 3.97
C PRO A 285 -8.69 -19.53 4.66
N SER A 286 -9.22 -19.93 5.82
CA SER A 286 -8.72 -21.11 6.54
C SER A 286 -8.88 -22.38 5.69
N LYS A 287 -8.02 -23.39 5.92
CA LYS A 287 -8.10 -24.69 5.19
C LYS A 287 -9.43 -25.43 5.36
N THR A 288 -10.16 -25.13 6.42
CA THR A 288 -11.48 -25.70 6.72
C THR A 288 -12.63 -24.86 6.19
N ASP A 289 -12.36 -23.67 5.66
CA ASP A 289 -13.37 -22.82 5.06
C ASP A 289 -13.89 -23.42 3.75
N SER A 290 -15.20 -23.35 3.53
CA SER A 290 -15.84 -23.80 2.29
C SER A 290 -15.35 -23.07 1.02
N THR A 291 -14.76 -21.89 1.20
CA THR A 291 -14.18 -21.05 0.14
C THR A 291 -12.71 -21.36 -0.12
N TYR A 292 -12.07 -22.18 0.72
CA TYR A 292 -10.69 -22.61 0.51
C TYR A 292 -10.54 -23.35 -0.82
N GLY A 293 -9.53 -22.95 -1.62
CA GLY A 293 -9.36 -23.47 -2.98
C GLY A 293 -10.26 -22.83 -4.04
N GLY A 294 -11.05 -21.81 -3.70
CA GLY A 294 -11.88 -21.00 -4.61
C GLY A 294 -11.09 -20.03 -5.50
N ASN A 295 -9.86 -20.39 -5.89
CA ASN A 295 -8.88 -19.52 -6.53
C ASN A 295 -8.55 -18.24 -5.72
N SER A 296 -8.75 -18.28 -4.40
CA SER A 296 -8.36 -17.22 -3.48
C SER A 296 -7.41 -17.86 -2.47
N PHE A 297 -6.15 -17.42 -2.48
CA PHE A 297 -5.06 -18.03 -1.73
C PHE A 297 -4.48 -16.98 -0.80
N GLY A 298 -4.85 -17.01 0.48
CA GLY A 298 -4.23 -16.12 1.46
C GLY A 298 -3.33 -16.91 2.39
N VAL A 299 -2.11 -16.43 2.57
CA VAL A 299 -1.09 -17.00 3.44
C VAL A 299 -0.45 -15.87 4.22
N GLY A 300 -0.41 -16.02 5.54
CA GLY A 300 0.47 -15.23 6.37
C GLY A 300 1.45 -16.15 7.09
N ILE A 301 2.71 -15.76 7.09
CA ILE A 301 3.80 -16.50 7.71
C ILE A 301 4.70 -15.54 8.45
N ASP A 302 5.11 -15.97 9.63
CA ASP A 302 6.14 -15.37 10.45
C ASP A 302 7.12 -16.49 10.82
N VAL A 303 8.41 -16.26 10.57
CA VAL A 303 9.47 -17.24 10.81
C VAL A 303 10.74 -16.58 11.35
N GLU A 304 11.37 -17.21 12.34
CA GLU A 304 12.65 -16.78 12.93
C GLU A 304 13.78 -16.56 11.90
N SER A 305 13.76 -17.30 10.79
CA SER A 305 14.73 -17.10 9.71
C SER A 305 14.22 -17.62 8.37
N GLY A 306 14.67 -16.98 7.31
CA GLY A 306 14.27 -17.26 5.95
C GLY A 306 15.08 -16.43 4.96
N VAL A 307 14.96 -16.76 3.68
CA VAL A 307 15.51 -15.96 2.59
C VAL A 307 14.45 -15.83 1.51
N ILE A 308 14.40 -14.66 0.88
CA ILE A 308 13.61 -14.42 -0.32
C ILE A 308 14.61 -14.06 -1.41
N PRO A 309 15.09 -15.05 -2.19
CA PRO A 309 16.17 -14.84 -3.16
C PRO A 309 15.87 -13.71 -4.16
N GLU A 310 14.59 -13.46 -4.45
CA GLU A 310 14.13 -12.37 -5.31
C GLU A 310 14.46 -10.97 -4.76
N LEU A 311 14.51 -10.80 -3.44
CA LEU A 311 14.90 -9.53 -2.81
C LEU A 311 16.42 -9.28 -2.86
N GLU A 312 17.22 -10.35 -2.95
CA GLU A 312 18.69 -10.27 -2.99
C GLU A 312 19.25 -10.01 -4.41
N ILE A 313 18.40 -10.00 -5.45
CA ILE A 313 18.84 -9.91 -6.85
C ILE A 313 19.64 -8.63 -7.12
N TRP A 314 19.35 -7.56 -6.38
CA TRP A 314 19.91 -6.22 -6.58
C TRP A 314 20.99 -5.84 -5.57
N GLU A 315 21.34 -6.72 -4.62
CA GLU A 315 22.40 -6.48 -3.62
C GLU A 315 23.82 -6.74 -4.16
N ARG A 316 23.98 -6.80 -5.48
CA ARG A 316 25.26 -7.10 -6.16
C ARG A 316 25.97 -5.88 -6.71
#